data_AF-A0A7S2U038-F1
#
_entry.id   AF-A0A7S2U038-F1
#
_cell.length_a   1.000
_cell.length_b   1.000
_cell.length_c   1.000
_cell.angle_alpha   90.00
_cell.angle_beta   90.00
_cell.angle_gamma   90.00
#
_symmetry.space_group_name_H-M   'P 1'
#
loop_
_entity.id
_entity.type
_entity.pdbx_description
1 polymer ?
#
loop_
_entity_poly.entity_id
_entity_poly.type
_entity_poly.pdbx_seq_one_letter_code
_entity_poly.pdbx_strand_id
1 'polypeptide(L)'
;VGKAMVSFLIASLAFVAPYAAAKNSIESSNGGALLEVLQLAAEAPEDLAKLIRESPLAAIVDVPADPSFKARSHSSNQLPFVFAHGMGDSCFNPGMKRITKDTAAHVGVYGTCIPTGNNIITDTINGFLLTMDKSVDVFAEKIRADPKLAGGFNAVGFSQGNSLIRGYIQKYNDPPVNAVIHVHGTVSGVSGFPQCNPAKSIICRAVADACGDAAYNPLTQGLLFQVDYFRDPSKVSTNSYKKFSQLGEWNNEGETTNSTYATNFGKTNAFVMVKALGDTMVFPNEGEWWGHFKDGSKKEILTMNQTAWYTNDMFGLRTADEAGKIHFETTAGNHLQFTEEQLFGWVDKYIVA
;
A
#
# COMPACT_ATOMS: atom_id res chain seq x y z
N VAL A 1 19.68 -18.07 -30.35
CA VAL A 1 20.01 -17.00 -29.39
C VAL A 1 19.76 -15.68 -30.10
N GLY A 2 18.51 -15.23 -30.16
CA GLY A 2 18.13 -14.21 -31.13
C GLY A 2 16.84 -13.49 -30.76
N LYS A 3 16.91 -12.16 -30.96
CA LYS A 3 15.80 -11.23 -31.15
C LYS A 3 14.77 -11.13 -30.02
N ALA A 4 15.15 -10.46 -28.94
CA ALA A 4 14.25 -9.72 -28.06
C ALA A 4 15.05 -8.75 -27.17
N MET A 5 15.80 -7.80 -27.76
CA MET A 5 16.52 -6.81 -26.94
C MET A 5 16.99 -5.57 -27.72
N VAL A 6 16.14 -4.95 -28.54
CA VAL A 6 16.40 -3.59 -29.06
C VAL A 6 15.06 -2.94 -29.34
N SER A 7 14.56 -2.13 -28.40
CA SER A 7 13.62 -1.01 -28.60
C SER A 7 13.21 -0.48 -27.22
N PHE A 8 14.15 0.13 -26.49
CA PHE A 8 13.80 0.86 -25.27
C PHE A 8 14.93 1.83 -24.90
N LEU A 9 15.08 2.92 -25.65
CA LEU A 9 15.81 4.09 -25.16
C LEU A 9 15.51 5.29 -26.06
N ILE A 10 15.32 6.45 -25.42
CA ILE A 10 15.15 7.81 -25.96
C ILE A 10 13.68 8.27 -26.07
N ALA A 11 13.20 9.08 -25.12
CA ALA A 11 13.03 10.53 -25.34
C ALA A 11 12.45 11.22 -24.10
N SER A 12 13.01 12.39 -23.83
CA SER A 12 12.89 13.19 -22.62
C SER A 12 11.81 14.28 -22.74
N LEU A 13 11.22 14.63 -21.58
CA LEU A 13 10.75 15.98 -21.14
C LEU A 13 9.72 16.77 -21.99
N ALA A 14 8.53 17.03 -21.42
CA ALA A 14 8.10 18.35 -20.88
C ALA A 14 6.57 18.43 -20.67
N PHE A 15 6.17 19.13 -19.60
CA PHE A 15 4.83 19.31 -19.01
C PHE A 15 3.74 19.83 -19.97
N VAL A 16 2.44 19.75 -19.63
CA VAL A 16 1.65 20.88 -19.08
C VAL A 16 0.16 20.45 -18.91
N ALA A 17 -0.54 21.02 -17.91
CA ALA A 17 -2.01 21.05 -17.78
C ALA A 17 -2.55 22.44 -18.22
N PRO A 18 -3.84 22.65 -18.57
CA PRO A 18 -5.00 21.79 -18.35
C PRO A 18 -5.85 21.49 -19.60
N TYR A 19 -6.54 20.35 -19.48
CA TYR A 19 -7.66 19.82 -20.27
C TYR A 19 -8.46 20.84 -21.11
N ALA A 20 -8.23 20.85 -22.43
CA ALA A 20 -9.23 21.17 -23.47
C ALA A 20 -8.65 21.14 -24.90
N ALA A 21 -7.33 21.29 -25.08
CA ALA A 21 -6.68 21.33 -26.41
C ALA A 21 -6.13 19.97 -26.88
N ALA A 22 -6.61 18.87 -26.30
CA ALA A 22 -6.03 17.54 -26.36
C ALA A 22 -6.52 16.67 -27.55
N LYS A 23 -6.55 17.21 -28.77
CA LYS A 23 -6.87 16.38 -29.95
C LYS A 23 -5.87 16.47 -31.11
N ASN A 24 -5.15 17.59 -31.26
CA ASN A 24 -4.34 17.83 -32.46
C ASN A 24 -2.83 17.92 -32.22
N SER A 25 -2.33 17.63 -31.02
CA SER A 25 -0.89 17.64 -30.70
C SER A 25 -0.38 16.33 -30.08
N ILE A 26 -1.22 15.29 -30.02
CA ILE A 26 -0.91 13.98 -29.42
C ILE A 26 -0.52 12.94 -30.49
N GLU A 27 0.18 13.35 -31.55
CA GLU A 27 0.71 12.39 -32.52
C GLU A 27 2.23 12.17 -32.40
N SER A 28 2.95 12.88 -31.52
CA SER A 28 4.43 12.83 -31.58
C SER A 28 5.23 12.82 -30.26
N SER A 29 4.67 12.45 -29.10
CA SER A 29 5.51 12.30 -27.89
C SER A 29 4.98 11.30 -26.85
N ASN A 30 5.72 10.21 -26.62
CA ASN A 30 5.95 9.42 -25.39
C ASN A 30 4.86 9.22 -24.31
N GLY A 31 3.57 9.45 -24.60
CA GLY A 31 2.45 9.18 -23.70
C GLY A 31 1.84 7.78 -23.83
N GLY A 32 2.33 6.93 -24.74
CA GLY A 32 1.61 5.74 -25.24
C GLY A 32 0.93 4.89 -24.17
N ALA A 33 1.70 4.18 -23.34
CA ALA A 33 1.13 3.18 -22.43
C ALA A 33 0.29 3.78 -21.28
N LEU A 34 0.71 4.90 -20.69
CA LEU A 34 -0.07 5.54 -19.64
C LEU A 34 -1.35 6.16 -20.21
N LEU A 35 -1.27 6.80 -21.38
CA LEU A 35 -2.44 7.35 -22.06
C LEU A 35 -3.39 6.23 -22.52
N GLU A 36 -2.86 5.10 -22.98
CA GLU A 36 -3.64 3.90 -23.31
C GLU A 36 -4.37 3.35 -22.08
N VAL A 37 -3.70 3.26 -20.93
CA VAL A 37 -4.35 2.89 -19.66
C VAL A 37 -5.46 3.88 -19.30
N LEU A 38 -5.22 5.19 -19.42
CA LEU A 38 -6.24 6.20 -19.14
C LEU A 38 -7.40 6.17 -20.14
N GLN A 39 -7.11 5.90 -21.40
CA GLN A 39 -8.11 5.75 -22.45
C GLN A 39 -8.95 4.51 -22.21
N LEU A 40 -8.34 3.37 -21.89
CA LEU A 40 -9.06 2.15 -21.50
C LEU A 40 -9.90 2.38 -20.25
N ALA A 41 -9.41 3.12 -19.25
CA ALA A 41 -10.20 3.47 -18.06
C ALA A 41 -11.47 4.26 -18.40
N ALA A 42 -11.40 5.12 -19.43
CA ALA A 42 -12.52 5.95 -19.86
C ALA A 42 -13.47 5.24 -20.84
N GLU A 43 -12.93 4.44 -21.77
CA GLU A 43 -13.66 3.89 -22.92
C GLU A 43 -14.03 2.41 -22.75
N ALA A 44 -13.24 1.64 -22.00
CA ALA A 44 -13.40 0.19 -21.81
C ALA A 44 -12.94 -0.27 -20.41
N PRO A 45 -13.56 0.23 -19.32
CA PRO A 45 -13.11 -0.04 -17.96
C PRO A 45 -13.17 -1.53 -17.59
N GLU A 46 -14.11 -2.30 -18.14
CA GLU A 46 -14.18 -3.76 -17.98
C GLU A 46 -12.88 -4.44 -18.45
N ASP A 47 -12.38 -4.03 -19.62
CA ASP A 47 -11.16 -4.57 -20.22
C ASP A 47 -9.94 -4.18 -19.41
N LEU A 48 -9.85 -2.91 -18.97
CA LEU A 48 -8.77 -2.47 -18.09
C LEU A 48 -8.75 -3.25 -16.77
N ALA A 49 -9.91 -3.39 -16.13
CA ALA A 49 -10.01 -4.13 -14.87
C ALA A 49 -9.62 -5.61 -15.04
N LYS A 50 -9.91 -6.20 -16.20
CA LYS A 50 -9.44 -7.55 -16.53
C LYS A 50 -7.92 -7.59 -16.70
N LEU A 51 -7.34 -6.69 -17.49
CA LEU A 51 -5.88 -6.59 -17.68
C LEU A 51 -5.13 -6.40 -16.36
N ILE A 52 -5.67 -5.56 -15.48
CA ILE A 52 -5.12 -5.35 -14.15
C ILE A 52 -5.13 -6.64 -13.32
N ARG A 53 -6.26 -7.34 -13.26
CA ARG A 53 -6.40 -8.58 -12.46
C ARG A 53 -5.53 -9.73 -12.98
N GLU A 54 -5.34 -9.81 -14.29
CA GLU A 54 -4.52 -10.84 -14.93
C GLU A 54 -3.02 -10.49 -14.94
N SER A 55 -2.67 -9.27 -14.50
CA SER A 55 -1.28 -8.80 -14.45
C SER A 55 -0.47 -9.61 -13.43
N PRO A 56 0.80 -9.93 -13.73
CA PRO A 56 1.72 -10.50 -12.74
C PRO A 56 2.03 -9.53 -11.58
N LEU A 57 1.60 -8.28 -11.70
CA LEU A 57 1.72 -7.29 -10.63
C LEU A 57 0.54 -7.33 -9.65
N ALA A 58 -0.56 -8.04 -9.97
CA ALA A 58 -1.71 -8.10 -9.10
C ALA A 58 -1.40 -8.89 -7.81
N ALA A 59 -1.63 -8.25 -6.67
CA ALA A 59 -1.50 -8.81 -5.33
C ALA A 59 -2.87 -9.31 -4.86
N ILE A 60 -3.40 -10.34 -5.54
CA ILE A 60 -4.69 -10.95 -5.23
C ILE A 60 -4.58 -11.82 -3.97
N VAL A 61 -5.49 -11.63 -3.02
CA VAL A 61 -5.63 -12.54 -1.88
C VAL A 61 -6.27 -13.84 -2.34
N ASP A 62 -5.47 -14.91 -2.34
CA ASP A 62 -5.93 -16.28 -2.64
C ASP A 62 -5.50 -17.26 -1.54
N VAL A 63 -6.00 -17.02 -0.32
CA VAL A 63 -5.72 -17.88 0.85
C VAL A 63 -6.75 -19.01 0.88
N PRO A 64 -6.37 -20.27 0.66
CA PRO A 64 -7.31 -21.38 0.73
C PRO A 64 -7.95 -21.46 2.11
N ALA A 65 -9.24 -21.79 2.14
CA ALA A 65 -9.94 -22.03 3.41
C ALA A 65 -9.28 -23.20 4.14
N ASP A 66 -9.11 -23.08 5.46
CA ASP A 66 -8.66 -24.19 6.28
C ASP A 66 -9.86 -25.08 6.62
N PRO A 67 -9.94 -26.33 6.11
CA PRO A 67 -11.06 -27.22 6.41
C PRO A 67 -11.12 -27.64 7.88
N SER A 68 -10.05 -27.45 8.64
CA SER A 68 -9.99 -27.70 10.08
C SER A 68 -10.49 -26.52 10.92
N PHE A 69 -10.75 -25.37 10.28
CA PHE A 69 -11.25 -24.17 10.96
C PHE A 69 -12.56 -24.44 11.70
N LYS A 70 -12.56 -24.06 12.98
CA LYS A 70 -13.76 -23.99 13.81
C LYS A 70 -13.85 -22.59 14.38
N ALA A 71 -14.87 -21.84 13.95
CA ALA A 71 -15.18 -20.53 14.50
C ALA A 71 -15.22 -20.62 16.04
N ARG A 72 -14.37 -19.83 16.70
CA ARG A 72 -14.34 -19.79 18.16
C ARG A 72 -15.30 -18.70 18.62
N SER A 73 -16.19 -19.05 19.54
CA SER A 73 -17.06 -18.07 20.19
C SER A 73 -16.25 -17.28 21.20
N HIS A 74 -15.75 -16.10 20.81
CA HIS A 74 -15.18 -15.12 21.74
C HIS A 74 -16.26 -14.20 22.29
N SER A 75 -16.02 -13.58 23.46
CA SER A 75 -17.02 -12.73 24.14
C SER A 75 -17.42 -11.51 23.31
N SER A 76 -18.66 -11.04 23.45
CA SER A 76 -19.32 -9.97 22.67
C SER A 76 -18.74 -8.55 22.78
N ASN A 77 -17.56 -8.37 23.37
CA ASN A 77 -16.93 -7.05 23.59
C ASN A 77 -15.80 -6.74 22.59
N GLN A 78 -15.62 -7.56 21.56
CA GLN A 78 -14.57 -7.36 20.56
C GLN A 78 -15.01 -6.36 19.48
N LEU A 79 -14.08 -5.50 19.06
CA LEU A 79 -14.31 -4.50 18.01
C LEU A 79 -14.45 -5.15 16.63
N PRO A 80 -15.23 -4.55 15.71
CA PRO A 80 -15.38 -5.05 14.35
C PRO A 80 -14.07 -5.00 13.55
N PHE A 81 -14.02 -5.69 12.42
CA PHE A 81 -12.90 -5.67 11.49
C PHE A 81 -13.16 -4.86 10.22
N VAL A 82 -12.16 -4.10 9.80
CA VAL A 82 -12.08 -3.45 8.50
C VAL A 82 -10.94 -4.06 7.69
N PHE A 83 -11.19 -4.38 6.42
CA PHE A 83 -10.20 -4.92 5.50
C PHE A 83 -9.91 -3.96 4.35
N ALA A 84 -8.64 -3.91 3.93
CA ALA A 84 -8.19 -3.21 2.73
C ALA A 84 -7.38 -4.17 1.85
N HIS A 85 -7.79 -4.28 0.58
CA HIS A 85 -7.16 -5.17 -0.40
C HIS A 85 -5.87 -4.55 -1.00
N GLY A 86 -5.11 -5.38 -1.70
CA GLY A 86 -3.87 -4.99 -2.39
C GLY A 86 -4.07 -4.49 -3.82
N MET A 87 -2.96 -4.18 -4.48
CA MET A 87 -2.90 -3.77 -5.88
C MET A 87 -3.57 -4.82 -6.78
N GLY A 88 -4.51 -4.41 -7.62
CA GLY A 88 -5.16 -5.28 -8.61
C GLY A 88 -6.22 -6.24 -8.06
N ASP A 89 -6.41 -6.28 -6.74
CA ASP A 89 -7.50 -7.00 -6.09
C ASP A 89 -8.75 -6.10 -5.96
N SER A 90 -9.78 -6.60 -5.29
CA SER A 90 -11.00 -5.85 -4.98
C SER A 90 -11.73 -6.46 -3.79
N CYS A 91 -12.39 -5.64 -2.98
CA CYS A 91 -13.32 -6.13 -1.94
C CYS A 91 -14.45 -7.01 -2.49
N PHE A 92 -14.73 -6.92 -3.80
CA PHE A 92 -15.77 -7.72 -4.44
C PHE A 92 -15.27 -9.11 -4.88
N ASN A 93 -13.96 -9.38 -4.84
CA ASN A 93 -13.39 -10.66 -5.22
C ASN A 93 -13.72 -11.77 -4.20
N PRO A 94 -13.85 -13.04 -4.64
CA PRO A 94 -14.18 -14.15 -3.75
C PRO A 94 -13.18 -14.34 -2.60
N GLY A 95 -11.88 -14.15 -2.85
CA GLY A 95 -10.83 -14.24 -1.84
C GLY A 95 -11.01 -13.22 -0.71
N MET A 96 -11.15 -11.94 -1.06
CA MET A 96 -11.41 -10.86 -0.10
C MET A 96 -12.71 -11.06 0.66
N LYS A 97 -13.81 -11.42 -0.02
CA LYS A 97 -15.10 -11.71 0.65
C LYS A 97 -14.97 -12.85 1.67
N ARG A 98 -14.25 -13.91 1.30
CA ARG A 98 -14.02 -15.07 2.17
C ARG A 98 -13.18 -14.68 3.38
N ILE A 99 -11.99 -14.14 3.18
CA ILE A 99 -11.07 -13.83 4.28
C ILE A 99 -11.71 -12.83 5.27
N THR A 100 -12.42 -11.82 4.78
CA THR A 100 -13.16 -10.88 5.64
C THR A 100 -14.22 -11.58 6.48
N LYS A 101 -15.02 -12.45 5.85
CA LYS A 101 -16.09 -13.19 6.55
C LYS A 101 -15.49 -14.15 7.58
N ASP A 102 -14.47 -14.91 7.20
CA ASP A 102 -13.95 -16.00 8.02
C ASP A 102 -13.15 -15.45 9.21
N THR A 103 -12.34 -14.40 9.03
CA THR A 103 -11.68 -13.69 10.14
C THR A 103 -12.68 -13.07 11.11
N ALA A 104 -13.75 -12.44 10.61
CA ALA A 104 -14.77 -11.85 11.49
C ALA A 104 -15.56 -12.92 12.24
N ALA A 105 -15.87 -14.05 11.59
CA ALA A 105 -16.51 -15.21 12.20
C ALA A 105 -15.62 -15.89 13.25
N HIS A 106 -14.30 -15.89 13.07
CA HIS A 106 -13.32 -16.45 14.02
C HIS A 106 -13.40 -15.82 15.42
N VAL A 107 -13.77 -14.54 15.50
CA VAL A 107 -13.97 -13.83 16.77
C VAL A 107 -15.42 -13.47 17.07
N GLY A 108 -16.36 -13.82 16.18
CA GLY A 108 -17.79 -13.55 16.35
C GLY A 108 -18.19 -12.07 16.26
N VAL A 109 -17.52 -11.27 15.42
CA VAL A 109 -17.79 -9.82 15.28
C VAL A 109 -18.22 -9.45 13.85
N TYR A 110 -18.61 -8.19 13.66
CA TYR A 110 -18.84 -7.64 12.33
C TYR A 110 -17.51 -7.43 11.59
N GLY A 111 -17.44 -7.84 10.33
CA GLY A 111 -16.30 -7.59 9.45
C GLY A 111 -16.74 -7.05 8.10
N THR A 112 -16.00 -6.09 7.56
CA THR A 112 -16.26 -5.51 6.25
C THR A 112 -14.97 -5.17 5.51
N CYS A 113 -14.96 -5.36 4.19
CA CYS A 113 -13.92 -4.83 3.33
C CYS A 113 -14.43 -3.50 2.76
N ILE A 114 -13.64 -2.44 2.88
CA ILE A 114 -14.04 -1.10 2.45
C ILE A 114 -13.47 -0.85 1.04
N PRO A 115 -14.30 -0.88 -0.02
CA PRO A 115 -13.81 -0.64 -1.38
C PRO A 115 -13.55 0.84 -1.62
N THR A 116 -12.64 1.15 -2.52
CA THR A 116 -12.49 2.51 -3.08
C THR A 116 -13.38 2.71 -4.31
N GLY A 117 -13.90 1.63 -4.91
CA GLY A 117 -14.93 1.66 -5.96
C GLY A 117 -16.32 1.24 -5.49
N ASN A 118 -17.30 1.26 -6.39
CA ASN A 118 -18.69 0.83 -6.10
C ASN A 118 -19.00 -0.59 -6.59
N ASN A 119 -18.12 -1.14 -7.41
CA ASN A 119 -18.21 -2.50 -7.96
C ASN A 119 -16.80 -3.03 -8.22
N ILE A 120 -16.70 -4.33 -8.57
CA ILE A 120 -15.41 -5.00 -8.83
C ILE A 120 -14.54 -4.26 -9.85
N ILE A 121 -15.12 -3.70 -10.91
CA ILE A 121 -14.39 -3.03 -11.99
C ILE A 121 -13.74 -1.75 -11.46
N THR A 122 -14.55 -0.85 -10.92
CA THR A 122 -14.09 0.45 -10.41
C THR A 122 -13.16 0.32 -9.21
N ASP A 123 -13.39 -0.66 -8.35
CA ASP A 123 -12.55 -0.92 -7.18
C ASP A 123 -11.15 -1.44 -7.58
N THR A 124 -11.10 -2.36 -8.54
CA THR A 124 -9.84 -2.83 -9.13
C THR A 124 -9.08 -1.71 -9.83
N ILE A 125 -9.76 -0.88 -10.64
CA ILE A 125 -9.12 0.24 -11.34
C ILE A 125 -8.60 1.29 -10.35
N ASN A 126 -9.39 1.62 -9.32
CA ASN A 126 -8.98 2.60 -8.30
C ASN A 126 -7.72 2.14 -7.54
N GLY A 127 -7.52 0.83 -7.36
CA GLY A 127 -6.26 0.29 -6.82
C GLY A 127 -5.01 0.67 -7.62
N PHE A 128 -5.15 1.16 -8.86
CA PHE A 128 -4.08 1.69 -9.70
C PHE A 128 -4.18 3.20 -9.96
N LEU A 129 -5.35 3.68 -10.37
CA LEU A 129 -5.53 5.03 -10.94
C LEU A 129 -6.16 6.06 -9.98
N LEU A 130 -6.53 5.65 -8.77
CA LEU A 130 -6.92 6.59 -7.73
C LEU A 130 -5.70 6.84 -6.85
N THR A 131 -5.32 8.11 -6.65
CA THR A 131 -4.15 8.44 -5.83
C THR A 131 -4.28 7.89 -4.42
N MET A 132 -3.15 7.65 -3.76
CA MET A 132 -3.10 7.12 -2.42
C MET A 132 -3.87 8.02 -1.44
N ASP A 133 -3.72 9.35 -1.53
CA ASP A 133 -4.43 10.30 -0.67
C ASP A 133 -5.95 10.34 -0.92
N LYS A 134 -6.39 10.35 -2.19
CA LYS A 134 -7.83 10.29 -2.51
C LYS A 134 -8.45 8.95 -2.10
N SER A 135 -7.70 7.86 -2.20
CA SER A 135 -8.14 6.55 -1.75
C SER A 135 -8.38 6.54 -0.24
N VAL A 136 -7.52 7.20 0.54
CA VAL A 136 -7.69 7.38 1.99
C VAL A 136 -8.96 8.17 2.30
N ASP A 137 -9.26 9.21 1.53
CA ASP A 137 -10.48 10.02 1.72
C ASP A 137 -11.75 9.19 1.50
N VAL A 138 -11.80 8.44 0.40
CA VAL A 138 -12.93 7.53 0.10
C VAL A 138 -13.07 6.45 1.17
N PHE A 139 -11.94 5.87 1.61
CA PHE A 139 -11.91 4.86 2.65
C PHE A 139 -12.44 5.42 3.99
N ALA A 140 -12.01 6.62 4.38
CA ALA A 140 -12.47 7.29 5.59
C ALA A 140 -13.96 7.67 5.55
N GLU A 141 -14.45 8.15 4.41
CA GLU A 141 -15.87 8.46 4.20
C GLU A 141 -16.74 7.22 4.41
N LYS A 142 -16.37 6.09 3.78
CA LYS A 142 -17.12 4.84 3.90
C LYS A 142 -17.05 4.24 5.31
N ILE A 143 -15.93 4.38 6.00
CA ILE A 143 -15.82 3.98 7.41
C ILE A 143 -16.77 4.79 8.28
N ARG A 144 -16.79 6.11 8.13
CA ARG A 144 -17.67 7.00 8.92
C ARG A 144 -19.15 6.80 8.61
N ALA A 145 -19.47 6.38 7.39
CA ALA A 145 -20.84 6.09 6.99
C ALA A 145 -21.37 4.76 7.58
N ASP A 146 -20.50 3.87 8.07
CA ASP A 146 -20.89 2.61 8.69
C ASP A 146 -21.08 2.78 10.21
N PRO A 147 -22.32 2.80 10.73
CA PRO A 147 -22.59 3.01 12.15
C PRO A 147 -22.01 1.90 13.04
N LYS A 148 -21.71 0.71 12.49
CA LYS A 148 -21.09 -0.38 13.25
C LYS A 148 -19.62 -0.13 13.57
N LEU A 149 -18.98 0.80 12.85
CA LEU A 149 -17.57 1.16 13.05
C LEU A 149 -17.38 2.40 13.94
N ALA A 150 -18.48 3.06 14.34
CA ALA A 150 -18.44 4.33 15.08
C ALA A 150 -17.70 4.24 16.44
N GLY A 151 -17.68 3.05 17.05
CA GLY A 151 -16.96 2.80 18.31
C GLY A 151 -15.47 2.47 18.16
N GLY A 152 -14.94 2.52 16.93
CA GLY A 152 -13.61 2.04 16.59
C GLY A 152 -13.63 0.61 16.03
N PHE A 153 -12.50 0.17 15.49
CA PHE A 153 -12.39 -1.11 14.78
C PHE A 153 -10.95 -1.65 14.76
N ASN A 154 -10.79 -2.95 14.54
CA ASN A 154 -9.53 -3.56 14.15
C ASN A 154 -9.39 -3.55 12.63
N ALA A 155 -8.17 -3.50 12.11
CA ALA A 155 -7.92 -3.43 10.69
C ALA A 155 -6.97 -4.53 10.19
N VAL A 156 -7.19 -5.02 8.97
CA VAL A 156 -6.25 -5.90 8.27
C VAL A 156 -6.00 -5.38 6.87
N GLY A 157 -4.75 -5.08 6.57
CA GLY A 157 -4.32 -4.66 5.23
C GLY A 157 -3.50 -5.75 4.55
N PHE A 158 -3.70 -5.88 3.25
CA PHE A 158 -2.90 -6.75 2.40
C PHE A 158 -2.15 -5.91 1.37
N SER A 159 -0.82 -6.09 1.24
CA SER A 159 -0.01 -5.39 0.24
C SER A 159 -0.18 -3.87 0.32
N GLN A 160 -0.57 -3.19 -0.76
CA GLN A 160 -0.81 -1.73 -0.74
C GLN A 160 -1.93 -1.30 0.21
N GLY A 161 -2.85 -2.20 0.59
CA GLY A 161 -3.88 -1.94 1.60
C GLY A 161 -3.29 -1.50 2.94
N ASN A 162 -2.02 -1.83 3.20
CA ASN A 162 -1.27 -1.33 4.34
C ASN A 162 -1.05 0.19 4.26
N SER A 163 -0.66 0.71 3.10
CA SER A 163 -0.52 2.16 2.88
C SER A 163 -1.87 2.86 3.02
N LEU A 164 -2.96 2.24 2.54
CA LEU A 164 -4.31 2.80 2.68
C LEU A 164 -4.73 2.95 4.15
N ILE A 165 -4.60 1.88 4.94
CA ILE A 165 -4.93 1.90 6.37
C ILE A 165 -3.98 2.82 7.14
N ARG A 166 -2.68 2.80 6.84
CA ARG A 166 -1.69 3.72 7.42
C ARG A 166 -2.11 5.17 7.17
N GLY A 167 -2.49 5.51 5.94
CA GLY A 167 -2.98 6.85 5.58
C GLY A 167 -4.22 7.25 6.37
N TYR A 168 -5.19 6.35 6.54
CA TYR A 168 -6.34 6.58 7.41
C TYR A 168 -5.93 6.86 8.86
N ILE A 169 -5.00 6.06 9.41
CA ILE A 169 -4.46 6.23 10.76
C ILE A 169 -3.75 7.58 10.90
N GLN A 170 -3.04 8.07 9.89
CA GLN A 170 -2.34 9.36 10.00
C GLN A 170 -3.30 10.54 9.80
N LYS A 171 -4.14 10.51 8.77
CA LYS A 171 -4.98 11.64 8.35
C LYS A 171 -6.24 11.81 9.20
N TYR A 172 -6.82 10.72 9.70
CA TYR A 172 -8.14 10.74 10.32
C TYR A 172 -8.18 10.06 11.70
N ASN A 173 -7.89 8.76 11.75
CA ASN A 173 -8.05 7.87 12.91
C ASN A 173 -9.27 8.22 13.81
N ASP A 174 -10.41 8.43 13.15
CA ASP A 174 -11.69 8.78 13.75
C ASP A 174 -12.84 8.31 12.83
N PRO A 175 -13.52 7.20 13.17
CA PRO A 175 -13.34 6.37 14.38
C PRO A 175 -11.95 5.71 14.52
N PRO A 176 -11.47 5.44 15.74
CA PRO A 176 -10.11 4.97 15.97
C PRO A 176 -9.89 3.52 15.54
N VAL A 177 -8.75 3.26 14.91
CA VAL A 177 -8.20 1.92 14.73
C VAL A 177 -7.64 1.45 16.07
N ASN A 178 -8.15 0.36 16.62
CA ASN A 178 -7.65 -0.25 17.85
C ASN A 178 -6.36 -1.03 17.60
N ALA A 179 -6.41 -2.00 16.68
CA ALA A 179 -5.25 -2.79 16.27
C ALA A 179 -5.22 -2.93 14.75
N VAL A 180 -4.05 -2.97 14.15
CA VAL A 180 -3.88 -3.20 12.71
C VAL A 180 -2.91 -4.35 12.45
N ILE A 181 -3.29 -5.25 11.54
CA ILE A 181 -2.41 -6.30 10.99
C ILE A 181 -2.06 -5.91 9.56
N HIS A 182 -0.79 -5.60 9.35
CA HIS A 182 -0.22 -5.24 8.06
C HIS A 182 0.47 -6.45 7.44
N VAL A 183 -0.16 -7.05 6.43
CA VAL A 183 0.33 -8.28 5.80
C VAL A 183 1.07 -7.96 4.51
N HIS A 184 2.39 -8.16 4.53
CA HIS A 184 3.29 -8.07 3.37
C HIS A 184 3.09 -6.79 2.54
N GLY A 185 3.21 -5.61 3.14
CA GLY A 185 2.83 -4.38 2.43
C GLY A 185 3.75 -3.20 2.60
N THR A 186 3.36 -2.11 1.95
CA THR A 186 4.23 -1.00 1.56
C THR A 186 4.21 0.14 2.58
N VAL A 187 4.25 -0.17 3.89
CA VAL A 187 4.09 0.87 4.91
C VAL A 187 5.18 1.93 4.85
N SER A 188 6.44 1.60 4.56
CA SER A 188 7.51 2.58 4.34
C SER A 188 7.73 2.97 2.87
N GLY A 189 6.86 2.49 1.98
CA GLY A 189 6.99 2.62 0.53
C GLY A 189 7.86 1.56 -0.12
N VAL A 190 8.13 1.75 -1.41
CA VAL A 190 9.05 0.90 -2.19
C VAL A 190 10.05 1.73 -2.97
N SER A 191 11.19 1.13 -3.30
CA SER A 191 12.24 1.73 -4.13
C SER A 191 12.71 0.75 -5.22
N GLY A 192 11.87 -0.22 -5.58
CA GLY A 192 12.15 -1.22 -6.60
C GLY A 192 10.87 -1.64 -7.29
N PHE A 193 11.03 -2.23 -8.47
CA PHE A 193 9.93 -2.80 -9.23
C PHE A 193 9.71 -4.26 -8.84
N PRO A 194 8.47 -4.79 -8.87
CA PRO A 194 8.22 -6.20 -8.64
C PRO A 194 9.13 -7.12 -9.46
N GLN A 195 9.59 -8.18 -8.81
CA GLN A 195 10.59 -9.16 -9.26
C GLN A 195 11.95 -8.57 -9.67
N CYS A 196 12.20 -7.30 -9.37
CA CYS A 196 13.44 -6.62 -9.74
C CYS A 196 14.10 -5.95 -8.53
N ASN A 197 14.86 -6.74 -7.76
CA ASN A 197 15.53 -6.25 -6.55
C ASN A 197 16.73 -5.32 -6.87
N PRO A 198 16.66 -4.02 -6.53
CA PRO A 198 17.71 -3.05 -6.86
C PRO A 198 18.98 -3.20 -5.99
N ALA A 199 18.90 -3.87 -4.84
CA ALA A 199 20.08 -4.17 -4.02
C ALA A 199 20.95 -5.25 -4.70
N LYS A 200 20.32 -6.22 -5.35
CA LYS A 200 20.97 -7.42 -5.91
C LYS A 200 21.33 -7.31 -7.40
N SER A 201 20.66 -6.45 -8.17
CA SER A 201 20.85 -6.34 -9.63
C SER A 201 21.07 -4.90 -10.08
N ILE A 202 22.13 -4.66 -10.86
CA ILE A 202 22.42 -3.34 -11.45
C ILE A 202 21.35 -2.91 -12.47
N ILE A 203 20.78 -3.87 -13.21
CA ILE A 203 19.69 -3.61 -14.16
C ILE A 203 18.45 -3.16 -13.39
N CYS A 204 18.11 -3.87 -12.31
CA CYS A 204 16.98 -3.48 -11.47
C CYS A 204 17.18 -2.14 -10.78
N ARG A 205 18.42 -1.83 -10.38
CA ARG A 205 18.75 -0.51 -9.85
C ARG A 205 18.56 0.58 -10.89
N ALA A 206 19.01 0.37 -12.12
CA ALA A 206 18.80 1.34 -13.21
C ALA A 206 17.31 1.56 -13.52
N VAL A 207 16.49 0.50 -13.51
CA VAL A 207 15.02 0.62 -13.65
C VAL A 207 14.44 1.42 -12.49
N ALA A 208 14.83 1.13 -11.26
CA ALA A 208 14.37 1.86 -10.08
C ALA A 208 14.81 3.34 -10.09
N ASP A 209 16.02 3.65 -10.56
CA ASP A 209 16.50 5.01 -10.73
C ASP A 209 15.66 5.77 -11.76
N ALA A 210 15.34 5.13 -12.91
CA ALA A 210 14.45 5.71 -13.92
C ALA A 210 13.03 5.95 -13.38
N CYS A 211 12.49 5.03 -12.57
CA CYS A 211 11.23 5.25 -11.86
C CYS A 211 11.30 6.48 -10.93
N GLY A 212 12.39 6.62 -10.18
CA GLY A 212 12.59 7.77 -9.28
C GLY A 212 12.72 9.11 -10.00
N ASP A 213 13.37 9.13 -11.17
CA ASP A 213 13.43 10.32 -12.03
C ASP A 213 12.04 10.74 -12.55
N ALA A 214 11.16 9.78 -12.79
CA ALA A 214 9.80 10.03 -13.27
C ALA A 214 8.78 10.26 -12.14
N ALA A 215 9.06 9.84 -10.90
CA ALA A 215 8.06 9.77 -9.84
C ALA A 215 7.60 11.13 -9.29
N TYR A 216 8.50 12.10 -9.13
CA TYR A 216 8.26 13.28 -8.30
C TYR A 216 7.88 14.52 -9.11
N ASN A 217 6.67 14.50 -9.65
CA ASN A 217 6.06 15.66 -10.31
C ASN A 217 4.53 15.61 -10.17
N PRO A 218 3.82 16.75 -10.37
CA PRO A 218 2.37 16.83 -10.21
C PRO A 218 1.55 15.86 -11.07
N LEU A 219 2.05 15.43 -12.23
CA LEU A 219 1.29 14.54 -13.12
C LEU A 219 1.30 13.12 -12.58
N THR A 220 2.48 12.58 -12.25
CA THR A 220 2.61 11.19 -11.83
C THR A 220 2.12 10.94 -10.41
N GLN A 221 2.39 11.85 -9.46
CA GLN A 221 1.82 11.83 -8.09
C GLN A 221 0.32 12.18 -8.07
N GLY A 222 -0.21 12.73 -9.17
CA GLY A 222 -1.62 13.06 -9.31
C GLY A 222 -2.47 11.92 -9.88
N LEU A 223 -1.85 10.78 -10.21
CA LEU A 223 -2.49 9.77 -11.07
C LEU A 223 -2.35 8.33 -10.58
N LEU A 224 -1.16 7.89 -10.19
CA LEU A 224 -0.90 6.46 -9.92
C LEU A 224 -0.68 6.23 -8.43
N PHE A 225 -1.50 5.37 -7.82
CA PHE A 225 -1.34 5.00 -6.41
C PHE A 225 0.09 4.52 -6.11
N GLN A 226 0.66 3.71 -7.02
CA GLN A 226 1.99 3.09 -6.84
C GLN A 226 3.11 4.12 -6.82
N VAL A 227 2.94 5.24 -7.54
CA VAL A 227 3.92 6.32 -7.56
C VAL A 227 3.90 7.10 -6.24
N ASP A 228 2.73 7.23 -5.63
CA ASP A 228 2.55 7.98 -4.38
C ASP A 228 3.29 7.35 -3.20
N TYR A 229 3.45 6.02 -3.20
CA TYR A 229 4.26 5.31 -2.20
C TYR A 229 5.69 4.97 -2.67
N PHE A 230 6.12 5.44 -3.86
CA PHE A 230 7.49 5.25 -4.31
C PHE A 230 8.44 6.17 -3.53
N ARG A 231 9.38 5.60 -2.79
CA ARG A 231 10.40 6.32 -2.01
C ARG A 231 11.80 5.99 -2.52
N ASP A 232 12.27 6.75 -3.50
CA ASP A 232 13.65 6.68 -3.98
C ASP A 232 14.63 7.31 -2.98
N PRO A 233 15.51 6.52 -2.34
CA PRO A 233 16.47 7.04 -1.36
C PRO A 233 17.44 8.07 -1.96
N SER A 234 17.71 8.04 -3.27
CA SER A 234 18.58 9.01 -3.94
C SER A 234 17.93 10.38 -4.19
N LYS A 235 16.60 10.47 -4.05
CA LYS A 235 15.83 11.69 -4.34
C LYS A 235 15.30 12.40 -3.11
N VAL A 236 15.35 11.78 -1.92
CA VAL A 236 14.74 12.30 -0.68
C VAL A 236 15.19 13.71 -0.29
N SER A 237 16.41 14.12 -0.68
CA SER A 237 16.94 15.47 -0.41
C SER A 237 16.56 16.52 -1.44
N THR A 238 15.99 16.10 -2.59
CA THR A 238 15.66 17.00 -3.71
C THR A 238 14.38 17.80 -3.44
N ASN A 239 14.30 19.01 -4.00
CA ASN A 239 13.09 19.83 -3.89
C ASN A 239 11.87 19.14 -4.51
N SER A 240 12.05 18.41 -5.63
CA SER A 240 10.95 17.68 -6.27
C SER A 240 10.35 16.62 -5.34
N TYR A 241 11.18 15.83 -4.65
CA TYR A 241 10.68 14.88 -3.65
C TYR A 241 9.93 15.60 -2.53
N LYS A 242 10.58 16.59 -1.92
CA LYS A 242 10.01 17.29 -0.75
C LYS A 242 8.69 18.01 -1.05
N LYS A 243 8.51 18.45 -2.29
CA LYS A 243 7.34 19.19 -2.74
C LYS A 243 6.21 18.30 -3.27
N PHE A 244 6.52 17.17 -3.89
CA PHE A 244 5.53 16.38 -4.63
C PHE A 244 5.31 14.97 -4.09
N SER A 245 6.21 14.41 -3.28
CA SER A 245 6.07 13.03 -2.78
C SER A 245 4.97 12.92 -1.73
N GLN A 246 3.89 12.20 -2.05
CA GLN A 246 2.80 11.96 -1.11
C GLN A 246 3.26 11.17 0.13
N LEU A 247 4.03 10.09 -0.06
CA LEU A 247 4.61 9.35 1.05
C LEU A 247 5.65 10.18 1.82
N GLY A 248 6.40 11.04 1.12
CA GLY A 248 7.32 11.98 1.76
C GLY A 248 6.60 12.93 2.72
N GLU A 249 5.43 13.45 2.32
CA GLU A 249 4.56 14.23 3.20
C GLU A 249 4.10 13.40 4.40
N TRP A 250 3.60 12.18 4.19
CA TRP A 250 3.13 11.29 5.27
C TRP A 250 4.23 10.86 6.25
N ASN A 251 5.47 10.81 5.79
CA ASN A 251 6.65 10.54 6.63
C ASN A 251 7.18 11.80 7.33
N ASN A 252 6.58 12.98 7.10
CA ASN A 252 7.10 14.28 7.52
C ASN A 252 8.50 14.60 6.93
N GLU A 253 8.84 14.04 5.78
CA GLU A 253 10.09 14.26 5.03
C GLU A 253 10.00 15.41 4.01
N GLY A 254 8.80 15.98 3.84
CA GLY A 254 8.49 17.04 2.89
C GLY A 254 8.99 18.44 3.30
N GLU A 255 8.49 19.46 2.61
CA GLU A 255 8.76 20.87 2.95
C GLU A 255 8.09 21.30 4.27
N THR A 256 6.99 20.64 4.63
CA THR A 256 6.21 20.88 5.84
C THR A 256 6.03 19.60 6.63
N THR A 257 5.89 19.73 7.95
CA THR A 257 5.55 18.62 8.84
C THR A 257 4.15 18.80 9.41
N ASN A 258 3.49 17.68 9.69
CA ASN A 258 2.16 17.64 10.28
C ASN A 258 2.21 16.86 11.60
N SER A 259 2.08 17.57 12.72
CA SER A 259 2.12 16.98 14.07
C SER A 259 0.90 16.10 14.36
N THR A 260 -0.22 16.29 13.65
CA THR A 260 -1.42 15.47 13.84
C THR A 260 -1.18 14.01 13.47
N TYR A 261 -0.21 13.72 12.58
CA TYR A 261 0.18 12.36 12.24
C TYR A 261 0.66 11.58 13.46
N ALA A 262 1.50 12.19 14.31
CA ALA A 262 1.95 11.55 15.54
C ALA A 262 0.82 11.36 16.55
N THR A 263 -0.05 12.38 16.70
CA THR A 263 -1.22 12.29 17.58
C THR A 263 -2.16 11.16 17.16
N ASN A 264 -2.47 11.05 15.87
CA ASN A 264 -3.38 10.03 15.38
C ASN A 264 -2.73 8.64 15.37
N PHE A 265 -1.45 8.52 14.99
CA PHE A 265 -0.72 7.26 15.03
C PHE A 265 -0.69 6.67 16.45
N GLY A 266 -0.51 7.53 17.47
CA GLY A 266 -0.50 7.12 18.87
C GLY A 266 -1.82 6.60 19.44
N LYS A 267 -2.96 6.86 18.78
CA LYS A 267 -4.28 6.33 19.20
C LYS A 267 -4.42 4.83 18.98
N THR A 268 -3.70 4.27 18.01
CA THR A 268 -3.73 2.83 17.74
C THR A 268 -2.97 2.11 18.85
N ASN A 269 -3.53 0.99 19.33
CA ASN A 269 -2.99 0.22 20.46
C ASN A 269 -1.98 -0.85 20.02
N ALA A 270 -2.15 -1.42 18.82
CA ALA A 270 -1.22 -2.43 18.30
C ALA A 270 -1.03 -2.33 16.77
N PHE A 271 0.20 -2.47 16.33
CA PHE A 271 0.62 -2.57 14.93
C PHE A 271 1.36 -3.90 14.74
N VAL A 272 0.70 -4.87 14.12
CA VAL A 272 1.28 -6.16 13.78
C VAL A 272 1.83 -6.07 12.36
N MET A 273 3.15 -6.12 12.24
CA MET A 273 3.89 -5.98 11.00
C MET A 273 4.31 -7.38 10.54
N VAL A 274 3.72 -7.87 9.45
CA VAL A 274 4.04 -9.21 8.92
C VAL A 274 4.91 -9.06 7.67
N LYS A 275 6.13 -9.63 7.72
CA LYS A 275 7.07 -9.64 6.60
C LYS A 275 7.13 -10.99 5.89
N ALA A 276 7.03 -11.01 4.56
CA ALA A 276 7.29 -12.18 3.75
C ALA A 276 8.81 -12.34 3.52
N LEU A 277 9.37 -13.43 4.03
CA LEU A 277 10.81 -13.71 3.89
C LEU A 277 11.21 -14.00 2.44
N GLY A 278 10.28 -14.50 1.64
CA GLY A 278 10.45 -14.73 0.21
C GLY A 278 9.90 -13.63 -0.68
N ASP A 279 9.57 -12.44 -0.15
CA ASP A 279 8.86 -11.41 -0.93
C ASP A 279 9.68 -10.97 -2.17
N THR A 280 9.01 -11.01 -3.32
CA THR A 280 9.55 -10.58 -4.61
C THR A 280 8.83 -9.36 -5.16
N MET A 281 7.89 -8.77 -4.43
CA MET A 281 7.06 -7.62 -4.84
C MET A 281 7.51 -6.33 -4.15
N VAL A 282 7.77 -6.39 -2.84
CA VAL A 282 8.12 -5.23 -2.01
C VAL A 282 9.65 -5.13 -1.87
N PHE A 283 10.23 -4.03 -2.37
CA PHE A 283 11.67 -3.79 -2.24
C PHE A 283 11.99 -2.41 -1.63
N PRO A 284 12.83 -2.37 -0.57
CA PRO A 284 13.40 -3.51 0.15
C PRO A 284 12.33 -4.21 1.01
N ASN A 285 12.46 -5.52 1.22
CA ASN A 285 11.51 -6.31 2.02
C ASN A 285 11.40 -5.80 3.46
N GLU A 286 12.48 -5.19 3.99
CA GLU A 286 12.50 -4.53 5.29
C GLU A 286 11.44 -3.44 5.42
N GLY A 287 10.91 -2.91 4.31
CA GLY A 287 9.82 -1.95 4.30
C GLY A 287 8.50 -2.47 4.83
N GLU A 288 8.28 -3.79 4.83
CA GLU A 288 7.13 -4.43 5.49
C GLU A 288 7.22 -4.30 7.02
N TRP A 289 8.41 -4.03 7.54
CA TRP A 289 8.75 -3.82 8.95
C TRP A 289 9.31 -2.42 9.22
N TRP A 290 8.84 -1.39 8.49
CA TRP A 290 9.26 0.01 8.68
C TRP A 290 10.74 0.32 8.44
N GLY A 291 11.53 -0.64 7.94
CA GLY A 291 12.86 -0.39 7.42
C GLY A 291 12.82 0.21 6.02
N HIS A 292 13.98 0.55 5.48
CA HIS A 292 14.10 0.96 4.06
C HIS A 292 15.55 1.00 3.62
N PHE A 293 15.79 1.33 2.36
CA PHE A 293 17.12 1.72 1.91
C PHE A 293 17.59 2.98 2.62
N LYS A 294 18.89 3.02 2.94
CA LYS A 294 19.55 4.22 3.44
C LYS A 294 19.47 5.33 2.42
N ASP A 295 19.16 6.54 2.88
CA ASP A 295 19.15 7.74 2.04
C ASP A 295 20.46 7.88 1.26
N GLY A 296 20.34 8.15 -0.04
CA GLY A 296 21.44 8.18 -1.00
C GLY A 296 21.88 6.83 -1.57
N SER A 297 21.34 5.68 -1.10
CA SER A 297 21.85 4.35 -1.50
C SER A 297 20.75 3.28 -1.64
N LYS A 298 20.58 2.70 -2.83
CA LYS A 298 19.75 1.49 -3.05
C LYS A 298 20.51 0.17 -2.82
N LYS A 299 21.49 0.16 -1.90
CA LYS A 299 22.32 -1.01 -1.56
C LYS A 299 22.32 -1.31 -0.08
N GLU A 300 22.51 -0.29 0.74
CA GLU A 300 22.50 -0.40 2.20
C GLU A 300 21.06 -0.35 2.69
N ILE A 301 20.65 -1.34 3.47
CA ILE A 301 19.31 -1.45 4.01
C ILE A 301 19.37 -1.18 5.52
N LEU A 302 18.44 -0.37 5.99
CA LEU A 302 18.27 0.02 7.38
C LEU A 302 17.07 -0.72 7.97
N THR A 303 17.23 -1.24 9.18
CA THR A 303 16.10 -1.68 10.01
C THR A 303 15.32 -0.47 10.53
N MET A 304 14.07 -0.67 10.97
CA MET A 304 13.20 0.38 11.50
C MET A 304 13.94 1.39 12.41
N ASN A 305 14.64 0.88 13.44
CA ASN A 305 15.32 1.71 14.43
C ASN A 305 16.52 2.52 13.92
N GLN A 306 17.02 2.22 12.73
CA GLN A 306 18.14 2.94 12.09
C GLN A 306 17.68 4.06 11.17
N THR A 307 16.39 4.12 10.83
CA THR A 307 15.83 5.11 9.90
C THR A 307 15.71 6.50 10.54
N ALA A 308 15.69 7.55 9.70
CA ALA A 308 15.51 8.92 10.17
C ALA A 308 14.12 9.15 10.78
N TRP A 309 13.07 8.53 10.23
CA TRP A 309 11.71 8.66 10.77
C TRP A 309 11.57 8.05 12.16
N TYR A 310 12.29 6.98 12.45
CA TYR A 310 12.33 6.42 13.80
C TYR A 310 13.18 7.25 14.74
N THR A 311 14.43 7.55 14.37
CA THR A 311 15.38 8.24 15.28
C THR A 311 14.93 9.66 15.65
N ASN A 312 14.23 10.35 14.75
CA ASN A 312 13.63 11.66 15.01
C ASN A 312 12.15 11.59 15.42
N ASP A 313 11.58 10.38 15.54
CA ASP A 313 10.17 10.12 15.87
C ASP A 313 9.18 10.96 15.05
N MET A 314 9.41 11.03 13.74
CA MET A 314 8.82 12.04 12.85
C MET A 314 7.30 12.00 12.81
N PHE A 315 6.69 10.84 13.08
CA PHE A 315 5.24 10.64 13.12
C PHE A 315 4.80 9.72 14.27
N GLY A 316 5.60 9.61 15.34
CA GLY A 316 5.25 8.83 16.54
C GLY A 316 5.57 7.33 16.49
N LEU A 317 6.35 6.87 15.49
CA LEU A 317 6.73 5.45 15.37
C LEU A 317 7.59 4.97 16.54
N ARG A 318 8.60 5.74 16.94
CA ARG A 318 9.44 5.39 18.09
C ARG A 318 8.63 5.43 19.37
N THR A 319 7.80 6.46 19.55
CA THR A 319 6.91 6.54 20.71
C THR A 319 5.99 5.31 20.81
N ALA A 320 5.45 4.82 19.69
CA ALA A 320 4.63 3.61 19.68
C ALA A 320 5.44 2.34 19.99
N ASP A 321 6.66 2.21 19.45
CA ASP A 321 7.55 1.08 19.70
C ASP A 321 7.99 1.02 21.17
N GLU A 322 8.41 2.15 21.75
CA GLU A 322 8.79 2.26 23.16
C GLU A 322 7.61 1.98 24.11
N ALA A 323 6.38 2.23 23.66
CA ALA A 323 5.15 1.86 24.36
C ALA A 323 4.74 0.39 24.16
N GLY A 324 5.53 -0.42 23.44
CA GLY A 324 5.29 -1.84 23.19
C GLY A 324 4.18 -2.13 22.18
N LYS A 325 3.81 -1.14 21.35
CA LYS A 325 2.68 -1.25 20.41
C LYS A 325 3.05 -1.85 19.06
N ILE A 326 4.33 -2.01 18.74
CA ILE A 326 4.78 -2.58 17.45
C ILE A 326 5.15 -4.05 17.65
N HIS A 327 4.61 -4.93 16.80
CA HIS A 327 4.84 -6.36 16.84
C HIS A 327 5.31 -6.85 15.47
N PHE A 328 6.26 -7.79 15.46
CA PHE A 328 6.88 -8.29 14.24
C PHE A 328 6.60 -9.79 14.06
N GLU A 329 6.06 -10.14 12.91
CA GLU A 329 5.76 -11.51 12.48
C GLU A 329 6.32 -11.77 11.09
N THR A 330 6.52 -13.04 10.75
CA THR A 330 7.04 -13.42 9.43
C THR A 330 6.26 -14.55 8.80
N THR A 331 6.30 -14.62 7.47
CA THR A 331 5.91 -15.81 6.71
C THR A 331 7.08 -16.28 5.85
N ALA A 332 7.14 -17.58 5.58
CA ALA A 332 8.24 -18.16 4.79
C ALA A 332 8.07 -17.94 3.26
N GLY A 333 6.83 -17.75 2.81
CA GLY A 333 6.48 -17.69 1.39
C GLY A 333 6.83 -16.37 0.72
N ASN A 334 6.45 -16.28 -0.56
CA ASN A 334 6.48 -15.05 -1.35
C ASN A 334 5.33 -14.11 -0.93
N HIS A 335 5.21 -12.97 -1.60
CA HIS A 335 4.20 -11.95 -1.37
C HIS A 335 2.79 -12.53 -1.25
N LEU A 336 2.07 -12.15 -0.18
CA LEU A 336 0.75 -12.66 0.21
C LEU A 336 0.59 -14.21 0.27
N GLN A 337 1.69 -14.98 0.34
CA GLN A 337 1.63 -16.41 0.59
C GLN A 337 1.63 -16.69 2.10
N PHE A 338 0.44 -16.72 2.68
CA PHE A 338 0.19 -17.08 4.08
C PHE A 338 -1.02 -18.00 4.18
N THR A 339 -1.18 -18.66 5.31
CA THR A 339 -2.34 -19.52 5.59
C THR A 339 -3.37 -18.81 6.47
N GLU A 340 -4.60 -19.28 6.41
CA GLU A 340 -5.66 -18.82 7.30
C GLU A 340 -5.30 -19.06 8.79
N GLU A 341 -4.67 -20.19 9.10
CA GLU A 341 -4.12 -20.48 10.42
C GLU A 341 -3.15 -19.40 10.91
N GLN A 342 -2.26 -18.91 10.04
CA GLN A 342 -1.33 -17.82 10.38
C GLN A 342 -2.09 -16.52 10.67
N LEU A 343 -3.05 -16.14 9.81
CA LEU A 343 -3.85 -14.94 10.03
C LEU A 343 -4.64 -15.00 11.34
N PHE A 344 -5.29 -16.13 11.62
CA PHE A 344 -6.07 -16.31 12.83
C PHE A 344 -5.17 -16.41 14.07
N GLY A 345 -3.97 -16.98 13.94
CA GLY A 345 -2.95 -16.94 14.98
C GLY A 345 -2.55 -15.51 15.36
N TRP A 346 -2.40 -14.61 14.38
CA TRP A 346 -2.12 -13.19 14.66
C TRP A 346 -3.32 -12.50 15.33
N VAL A 347 -4.54 -12.80 14.89
CA VAL A 347 -5.77 -12.27 15.51
C VAL A 347 -5.89 -12.74 16.97
N ASP A 348 -5.72 -14.03 17.23
CA ASP A 348 -5.74 -14.60 18.57
C ASP A 348 -4.68 -13.94 19.46
N LYS A 349 -3.46 -13.77 18.94
CA LYS A 349 -2.32 -13.29 19.71
C LYS A 349 -2.36 -11.79 20.03
N TYR A 350 -2.91 -10.96 19.14
CA TYR A 350 -2.77 -9.50 19.22
C TYR A 350 -4.07 -8.72 19.34
N ILE A 351 -5.22 -9.36 19.11
CA ILE A 351 -6.53 -8.69 19.15
C ILE A 351 -7.40 -9.28 20.26
N VAL A 352 -7.38 -10.60 20.41
CA VAL A 352 -8.19 -11.29 21.43
C VAL A 352 -7.47 -11.38 22.78
N ALA A 353 -6.14 -11.48 22.77
CA ALA A 353 -5.28 -11.81 23.92
C ALA A 353 -5.39 -10.86 25.12
#